data_AF-A0A6A5HP64-F1
#
_entry.id   AF-A0A6A5HP64-F1
#
_cell.length_a   1.000
_cell.length_b   1.000
_cell.length_c   1.000
_cell.angle_alpha   90.00
_cell.angle_beta   90.00
_cell.angle_gamma   90.00
#
_symmetry.space_group_name_H-M   'P 1'
#
loop_
_entity.id
_entity.type
_entity.pdbx_description
1 polymer ?
#
loop_
_entity_poly.entity_id
_entity_poly.type
_entity_poly.pdbx_seq_one_letter_code
_entity_poly.pdbx_strand_id
1 'polypeptide(L)'
;MQALLIYFLTYFLSAHGSLTPMKIAVVSGYGSLEPEMQSQLQNSLNWFQSAFLVHKSSHPVQISDIYERIPEYQKFSSVLVQTPLHRQNIRIKGLKSLLEISDFTVFIVAQDPRRCAREPDLLAEALPIVLLPDTRFYYDLFRHETLHGLGYGLIVDKTGLTDKPSEKMTWHGANGVGHPENRHFLDFDNFALKAGKEHFGCSNMKGIPADGERKNHLNEYVFGNELMTTHLEPSGNIFSWISVGIIERTYNGDQQWYHINRTYITPEADQYSYGRNFGCVFLEKSCHEFIRFTEATKPNFKTAPFCSRNHKNVNLRYFYYFPIFHEFQMCYKLPNSQKLYKISDKGCEMRRVIGGTDNGGQQRECPIIKHLPPMYEIVQCPPPPGG
;
A
#
# COMPACT_ATOMS: atom_id res chain seq x y z
N MET A 1 -13.92 3.23 18.93
CA MET A 1 -13.07 2.60 17.89
C MET A 1 -13.61 1.20 17.64
N GLN A 2 -13.96 0.88 16.40
CA GLN A 2 -14.21 -0.49 15.97
C GLN A 2 -12.93 -0.92 15.24
N ALA A 3 -12.34 -2.04 15.65
CA ALA A 3 -11.31 -2.71 14.86
C ALA A 3 -11.93 -3.98 14.30
N LEU A 4 -11.55 -4.33 13.09
CA LEU A 4 -12.10 -5.48 12.38
C LEU A 4 -11.03 -6.56 12.31
N LEU A 5 -11.32 -7.71 12.92
CA LEU A 5 -10.51 -8.90 12.67
C LEU A 5 -11.12 -9.63 11.47
N ILE A 6 -10.31 -9.84 10.43
CA ILE A 6 -10.76 -10.40 9.16
C ILE A 6 -10.03 -11.72 8.92
N TYR A 7 -10.78 -12.80 8.78
CA TYR A 7 -10.26 -14.08 8.31
C TYR A 7 -10.59 -14.28 6.84
N PHE A 8 -9.59 -14.74 6.09
CA PHE A 8 -9.73 -15.09 4.68
C PHE A 8 -9.67 -16.61 4.55
N LEU A 9 -10.71 -17.19 3.95
CA LEU A 9 -10.70 -18.60 3.54
C LEU A 9 -10.52 -18.67 2.03
N THR A 10 -9.40 -19.24 1.61
CA THR A 10 -9.08 -19.52 0.22
C THR A 10 -8.86 -21.02 0.03
N TYR A 11 -9.59 -21.61 -0.93
CA TYR A 11 -9.37 -22.99 -1.41
C TYR A 11 -9.47 -22.97 -2.93
N PHE A 12 -8.36 -23.31 -3.60
CA PHE A 12 -8.31 -23.33 -5.06
C PHE A 12 -7.47 -24.51 -5.52
N LEU A 13 -8.03 -25.37 -6.37
CA LEU A 13 -7.30 -26.39 -7.12
C LEU A 13 -7.65 -26.25 -8.60
N SER A 14 -6.62 -26.44 -9.42
CA SER A 14 -6.53 -26.37 -10.89
C SER A 14 -7.82 -26.02 -11.64
N ALA A 15 -7.81 -24.90 -12.35
CA ALA A 15 -8.93 -24.48 -13.20
C ALA A 15 -8.56 -24.45 -14.69
N HIS A 16 -9.45 -24.97 -15.53
CA HIS A 16 -9.45 -24.79 -16.99
C HIS A 16 -10.78 -24.09 -17.33
N GLY A 17 -10.74 -22.80 -17.66
CA GLY A 17 -11.95 -22.01 -17.95
C GLY A 17 -11.65 -20.57 -18.37
N SER A 18 -12.65 -19.84 -18.86
CA SER A 18 -12.52 -18.42 -19.20
C SER A 18 -12.33 -17.57 -17.94
N LEU A 19 -11.49 -16.54 -18.02
CA LEU A 19 -11.35 -15.54 -16.95
C LEU A 19 -12.66 -14.77 -16.77
N THR A 20 -13.10 -14.63 -15.52
CA THR A 20 -14.29 -13.87 -15.16
C THR A 20 -13.99 -12.86 -14.06
N PRO A 21 -14.73 -11.74 -13.98
CA PRO A 21 -14.68 -10.83 -12.83
C PRO A 21 -14.85 -11.58 -11.51
N MET A 22 -14.00 -11.27 -10.53
CA MET A 22 -14.01 -11.91 -9.22
C MET A 22 -15.33 -11.67 -8.49
N LYS A 23 -16.03 -12.75 -8.11
CA LYS A 23 -17.20 -12.68 -7.24
C LYS A 23 -16.76 -12.67 -5.78
N ILE A 24 -16.70 -11.49 -5.20
CA ILE A 24 -16.30 -11.29 -3.80
C ILE A 24 -17.50 -11.05 -2.88
N ALA A 25 -17.47 -11.60 -1.67
CA ALA A 25 -18.47 -11.35 -0.64
C ALA A 25 -17.85 -11.20 0.74
N VAL A 26 -18.51 -10.45 1.61
CA VAL A 26 -18.19 -10.32 3.04
C VAL A 26 -19.31 -10.93 3.85
N VAL A 27 -18.96 -11.70 4.88
CA VAL A 27 -19.88 -12.34 5.80
C VAL A 27 -19.56 -11.88 7.22
N SER A 28 -20.55 -11.37 7.93
CA SER A 28 -20.42 -10.89 9.31
C SER A 28 -21.46 -11.53 10.22
N GLY A 29 -21.01 -12.23 11.26
CA GLY A 29 -21.90 -12.64 12.36
C GLY A 29 -22.27 -11.51 13.31
N TYR A 30 -21.58 -10.37 13.22
CA TYR A 30 -21.71 -9.22 14.13
C TYR A 30 -22.65 -8.13 13.61
N GLY A 31 -23.31 -8.36 12.47
CA GLY A 31 -24.16 -7.37 11.81
C GLY A 31 -23.36 -6.38 10.96
N SER A 32 -23.96 -5.22 10.70
CA SER A 32 -23.39 -4.18 9.84
C SER A 32 -22.30 -3.39 10.56
N LEU A 33 -21.35 -2.87 9.78
CA LEU A 33 -20.43 -1.85 10.25
C LEU A 33 -21.16 -0.52 10.42
N GLU A 34 -20.46 0.45 11.01
CA GLU A 34 -20.88 1.85 10.98
C GLU A 34 -21.18 2.28 9.51
N PRO A 35 -22.25 3.06 9.25
CA PRO A 35 -22.71 3.38 7.89
C PRO A 35 -21.63 3.83 6.89
N GLU A 36 -20.66 4.63 7.31
CA GLU A 36 -19.59 5.10 6.43
C GLU A 36 -18.58 3.99 6.14
N MET A 37 -18.11 3.26 7.17
CA MET A 37 -17.28 2.07 6.98
C MET A 37 -17.97 1.05 6.07
N GLN A 38 -19.27 0.86 6.26
CA GLN A 38 -20.09 -0.05 5.48
C GLN A 38 -20.15 0.34 4.00
N SER A 39 -20.24 1.65 3.72
CA SER A 39 -20.19 2.22 2.37
C SER A 39 -18.81 2.06 1.74
N GLN A 40 -17.74 2.33 2.48
CA GLN A 40 -16.38 2.17 1.97
C GLN A 40 -16.01 0.70 1.71
N LEU A 41 -16.50 -0.23 2.54
CA LEU A 41 -16.41 -1.65 2.27
C LEU A 41 -17.12 -2.01 0.97
N GLN A 42 -18.33 -1.49 0.74
CA GLN A 42 -19.08 -1.71 -0.49
C GLN A 42 -18.30 -1.26 -1.73
N ASN A 43 -17.71 -0.07 -1.67
CA ASN A 43 -16.89 0.48 -2.74
C ASN A 43 -15.64 -0.36 -2.99
N SER A 44 -14.98 -0.83 -1.92
CA SER A 44 -13.81 -1.71 -2.03
C SER A 44 -14.15 -3.04 -2.72
N LEU A 45 -15.28 -3.67 -2.37
CA LEU A 45 -15.76 -4.88 -3.04
C LEU A 45 -16.05 -4.66 -4.53
N ASN A 46 -16.65 -3.51 -4.87
CA ASN A 46 -16.88 -3.13 -6.27
C ASN A 46 -15.56 -2.98 -7.05
N TRP A 47 -14.55 -2.37 -6.41
CA TRP A 47 -13.22 -2.24 -6.99
C TRP A 47 -12.58 -3.61 -7.25
N PHE A 48 -12.58 -4.53 -6.28
CA PHE A 48 -12.04 -5.89 -6.47
C PHE A 48 -12.75 -6.65 -7.58
N GLN A 49 -14.09 -6.63 -7.62
CA GLN A 49 -14.85 -7.30 -8.67
C GLN A 49 -14.49 -6.78 -10.07
N SER A 50 -14.15 -5.49 -10.19
CA SER A 50 -13.80 -4.86 -11.46
C SER A 50 -12.33 -5.04 -11.84
N ALA A 51 -11.45 -5.03 -10.84
CA ALA A 51 -10.00 -5.07 -10.97
C ALA A 51 -9.44 -6.48 -11.12
N PHE A 52 -10.06 -7.48 -10.51
CA PHE A 52 -9.54 -8.84 -10.46
C PHE A 52 -10.36 -9.77 -11.34
N LEU A 53 -9.63 -10.55 -12.14
CA LEU A 53 -10.14 -11.64 -12.94
C LEU A 53 -9.59 -12.95 -12.37
N VAL A 54 -10.46 -13.95 -12.29
CA VAL A 54 -10.13 -15.25 -11.71
C VAL A 54 -10.66 -16.37 -12.59
N HIS A 55 -10.05 -17.53 -12.46
CA HIS A 55 -10.67 -18.78 -12.89
C HIS A 55 -11.54 -19.32 -11.75
N LYS A 56 -12.74 -19.79 -12.08
CA LYS A 56 -13.63 -20.37 -11.08
C LYS A 56 -13.00 -21.62 -10.47
N SER A 57 -12.95 -21.68 -9.14
CA SER A 57 -12.52 -22.89 -8.42
C SER A 57 -13.43 -24.05 -8.74
N SER A 58 -12.84 -25.22 -9.03
CA SER A 58 -13.58 -26.48 -9.13
C SER A 58 -13.99 -27.03 -7.75
N HIS A 59 -13.43 -26.48 -6.67
CA HIS A 59 -13.64 -26.92 -5.29
C HIS A 59 -14.04 -25.72 -4.42
N PRO A 60 -15.34 -25.36 -4.38
CA PRO A 60 -15.80 -24.24 -3.56
C PRO A 60 -15.62 -24.53 -2.06
N VAL A 61 -15.32 -23.48 -1.30
CA VAL A 61 -15.22 -23.52 0.17
C VAL A 61 -16.54 -24.04 0.75
N GLN A 62 -16.45 -24.99 1.68
CA GLN A 62 -17.60 -25.54 2.38
C GLN A 62 -17.78 -24.87 3.75
N ILE A 63 -19.00 -24.95 4.28
CA ILE A 63 -19.28 -24.44 5.63
C ILE A 63 -18.43 -25.14 6.70
N SER A 64 -18.10 -26.42 6.51
CA SER A 64 -17.19 -27.16 7.39
C SER A 64 -15.82 -26.51 7.48
N ASP A 65 -15.28 -26.02 6.36
CA ASP A 65 -13.96 -25.40 6.31
C ASP A 65 -13.96 -24.10 7.13
N ILE A 66 -15.06 -23.35 7.07
CA ILE A 66 -15.27 -22.13 7.87
C ILE A 66 -15.29 -22.49 9.34
N TYR A 67 -16.00 -23.54 9.75
CA TYR A 67 -16.09 -23.96 11.15
C TYR A 67 -14.80 -24.51 11.70
N GLU A 68 -13.97 -25.10 10.86
CA GLU A 68 -12.64 -25.57 11.24
C GLU A 68 -11.69 -24.40 11.46
N ARG A 69 -11.67 -23.43 10.54
CA ARG A 69 -10.73 -22.28 10.59
C ARG A 69 -11.21 -21.12 11.46
N ILE A 70 -12.52 -20.95 11.57
CA ILE A 70 -13.17 -19.89 12.34
C ILE A 70 -14.30 -20.52 13.18
N PRO A 71 -13.98 -21.27 14.25
CA PRO A 71 -14.96 -21.98 15.06
C PRO A 71 -16.04 -21.07 15.64
N GLU A 72 -15.72 -19.80 15.86
CA GLU A 72 -16.66 -18.80 16.35
C GLU A 72 -17.90 -18.64 15.46
N TYR A 73 -17.80 -18.92 14.16
CA TYR A 73 -18.96 -18.83 13.26
C TYR A 73 -20.04 -19.87 13.54
N GLN A 74 -19.73 -20.94 14.28
CA GLN A 74 -20.72 -21.93 14.71
C GLN A 74 -21.79 -21.34 15.63
N LYS A 75 -21.50 -20.21 16.31
CA LYS A 75 -22.44 -19.59 17.26
C LYS A 75 -23.57 -18.79 16.59
N PHE A 76 -23.42 -18.44 15.31
CA PHE A 76 -24.37 -17.56 14.63
C PHE A 76 -25.46 -18.37 13.92
N SER A 77 -26.72 -18.06 14.21
CA SER A 77 -27.87 -18.64 13.49
C SER A 77 -28.15 -17.92 12.16
N SER A 78 -27.78 -16.65 12.09
CA SER A 78 -27.84 -15.80 10.89
C SER A 78 -26.60 -14.92 10.79
N VAL A 79 -26.23 -14.59 9.56
CA VAL A 79 -25.11 -13.71 9.24
C VAL A 79 -25.55 -12.64 8.26
N LEU A 80 -24.95 -11.46 8.37
CA LEU A 80 -25.06 -10.43 7.36
C LEU A 80 -24.10 -10.76 6.22
N VAL A 81 -24.63 -10.81 5.00
CA VAL A 81 -23.83 -10.95 3.78
C VAL A 81 -23.87 -9.64 3.01
N GLN A 82 -22.70 -9.21 2.57
CA GLN A 82 -22.52 -8.06 1.70
C GLN A 82 -21.76 -8.47 0.45
N THR A 83 -22.30 -8.08 -0.69
CA THR A 83 -21.71 -8.22 -2.03
C THR A 83 -21.61 -6.83 -2.67
N PRO A 84 -20.86 -6.65 -3.76
CA PRO A 84 -20.87 -5.46 -4.62
C PRO A 84 -22.23 -4.75 -4.84
N LEU A 85 -23.33 -5.51 -4.91
CA LEU A 85 -24.65 -4.98 -5.27
C LEU A 85 -25.70 -5.07 -4.17
N HIS A 86 -25.55 -6.03 -3.25
CA HIS A 86 -26.61 -6.39 -2.31
C HIS A 86 -26.08 -6.62 -0.91
N ARG A 87 -26.93 -6.30 0.07
CA ARG A 87 -26.74 -6.60 1.48
C ARG A 87 -27.99 -7.27 2.03
N GLN A 88 -27.82 -8.42 2.67
CA GLN A 88 -28.94 -9.18 3.22
C GLN A 88 -28.51 -10.03 4.42
N ASN A 89 -29.43 -10.22 5.37
CA ASN A 89 -29.26 -11.23 6.41
C ASN A 89 -29.72 -12.59 5.87
N ILE A 90 -28.87 -13.60 5.99
CA ILE A 90 -29.22 -14.97 5.63
C ILE A 90 -29.02 -15.90 6.82
N ARG A 91 -29.77 -17.00 6.84
CA ARG A 91 -29.49 -18.09 7.80
C ARG A 91 -28.14 -18.69 7.45
N ILE A 92 -27.38 -19.12 8.46
CA ILE A 92 -26.04 -19.68 8.23
C ILE A 92 -26.04 -20.90 7.29
N LYS A 93 -27.11 -21.71 7.32
CA LYS A 93 -27.34 -22.82 6.38
C LYS A 93 -27.44 -22.37 4.91
N GLY A 94 -27.87 -21.12 4.68
CA GLY A 94 -27.95 -20.51 3.36
C GLY A 94 -26.60 -20.03 2.81
N LEU A 95 -25.53 -20.03 3.60
CA LEU A 95 -24.18 -19.66 3.11
C LEU A 95 -23.68 -20.61 2.03
N LYS A 96 -24.13 -21.87 1.99
CA LYS A 96 -23.66 -22.84 1.01
C LYS A 96 -23.77 -22.32 -0.43
N SER A 97 -24.94 -21.79 -0.78
CA SER A 97 -25.17 -21.22 -2.13
C SER A 97 -24.33 -19.98 -2.39
N LEU A 98 -24.02 -19.18 -1.36
CA LEU A 98 -23.10 -18.05 -1.50
C LEU A 98 -21.67 -18.54 -1.80
N LEU A 99 -21.17 -19.50 -1.03
CA LEU A 99 -19.80 -20.02 -1.18
C LEU A 99 -19.60 -20.73 -2.53
N GLU A 100 -20.64 -21.38 -3.06
CA GLU A 100 -20.62 -21.98 -4.40
C GLU A 100 -20.44 -20.94 -5.50
N ILE A 101 -21.07 -19.76 -5.36
CA ILE A 101 -21.00 -18.70 -6.39
C ILE A 101 -19.83 -17.75 -6.18
N SER A 102 -19.38 -17.55 -4.95
CA SER A 102 -18.27 -16.66 -4.61
C SER A 102 -16.93 -17.28 -4.99
N ASP A 103 -16.02 -16.44 -5.46
CA ASP A 103 -14.63 -16.79 -5.71
C ASP A 103 -13.77 -16.46 -4.49
N PHE A 104 -14.13 -15.42 -3.76
CA PHE A 104 -13.44 -15.02 -2.54
C PHE A 104 -14.46 -14.59 -1.49
N THR A 105 -14.26 -15.03 -0.24
CA THR A 105 -15.15 -14.69 0.87
C THR A 105 -14.35 -14.20 2.07
N VAL A 106 -14.76 -13.05 2.58
CA VAL A 106 -14.15 -12.34 3.69
C VAL A 106 -15.02 -12.54 4.93
N PHE A 107 -14.46 -13.05 6.01
CA PHE A 107 -15.19 -13.28 7.26
C PHE A 107 -14.78 -12.28 8.33
N ILE A 108 -15.76 -11.56 8.89
CA ILE A 108 -15.56 -10.64 10.01
C ILE A 108 -15.69 -11.40 11.32
N VAL A 109 -14.57 -11.62 12.00
CA VAL A 109 -14.51 -12.48 13.19
C VAL A 109 -14.56 -11.69 14.50
N ALA A 110 -14.26 -10.39 14.49
CA ALA A 110 -14.44 -9.55 15.67
C ALA A 110 -14.70 -8.08 15.31
N GLN A 111 -15.43 -7.39 16.20
CA GLN A 111 -15.59 -5.93 16.23
C GLN A 111 -15.12 -5.36 17.59
N ASP A 112 -14.04 -5.90 18.16
CA ASP A 112 -13.43 -5.40 19.42
C ASP A 112 -11.94 -5.10 19.21
N PRO A 113 -11.52 -3.82 19.24
CA PRO A 113 -10.11 -3.41 19.15
C PRO A 113 -9.15 -4.11 20.10
N ARG A 114 -9.64 -4.57 21.26
CA ARG A 114 -8.79 -5.22 22.27
C ARG A 114 -8.45 -6.66 21.91
N ARG A 115 -9.24 -7.29 21.03
CA ARG A 115 -9.04 -8.67 20.58
C ARG A 115 -8.16 -8.79 19.34
N CYS A 116 -8.03 -7.72 18.54
CA CYS A 116 -7.29 -7.77 17.28
C CYS A 116 -5.77 -8.02 17.48
N ALA A 117 -5.16 -7.49 18.54
CA ALA A 117 -3.71 -7.42 18.68
C ALA A 117 -2.93 -8.74 18.97
N ARG A 118 -3.53 -9.94 18.88
CA ARG A 118 -2.91 -11.18 19.45
C ARG A 118 -3.25 -12.52 18.77
N GLU A 119 -3.26 -12.64 17.45
CA GLU A 119 -3.36 -13.98 16.82
C GLU A 119 -2.24 -14.28 15.79
N PRO A 120 -1.46 -15.37 15.99
CA PRO A 120 -0.35 -15.75 15.10
C PRO A 120 -0.78 -16.40 13.77
N ASP A 121 -2.03 -16.86 13.64
CA ASP A 121 -2.58 -17.48 12.41
C ASP A 121 -3.34 -16.49 11.51
N LEU A 122 -3.18 -15.19 11.80
CA LEU A 122 -3.92 -14.12 11.15
C LEU A 122 -3.34 -13.80 9.76
N LEU A 123 -4.16 -13.98 8.70
CA LEU A 123 -3.77 -13.72 7.31
C LEU A 123 -3.90 -12.25 6.89
N ALA A 124 -4.75 -11.45 7.55
CA ALA A 124 -4.63 -10.00 7.54
C ALA A 124 -5.37 -9.39 8.72
N GLU A 125 -4.97 -8.19 9.12
CA GLU A 125 -5.51 -7.49 10.28
C GLU A 125 -5.87 -6.08 9.86
N ALA A 126 -7.16 -5.74 9.78
CA ALA A 126 -7.57 -4.36 9.62
C ALA A 126 -7.41 -3.59 10.94
N LEU A 127 -6.16 -3.46 11.39
CA LEU A 127 -5.80 -2.45 12.38
C LEU A 127 -5.77 -1.10 11.67
N PRO A 128 -6.29 -0.05 12.31
CA PRO A 128 -6.02 1.29 11.83
C PRO A 128 -4.52 1.58 12.00
N ILE A 129 -3.78 1.48 10.89
CA ILE A 129 -2.36 1.82 10.86
C ILE A 129 -2.25 3.33 10.95
N VAL A 130 -1.89 3.81 12.15
CA VAL A 130 -1.86 5.22 12.55
C VAL A 130 -3.23 5.91 12.43
N LEU A 131 -3.99 5.86 13.52
CA LEU A 131 -5.29 6.53 13.69
C LEU A 131 -5.18 8.05 13.58
N LEU A 132 -5.37 8.58 12.38
CA LEU A 132 -6.02 9.87 12.23
C LEU A 132 -7.53 9.58 12.09
N PRO A 133 -8.42 10.31 12.79
CA PRO A 133 -9.87 10.07 12.83
C PRO A 133 -10.56 10.50 11.52
N ASP A 134 -10.01 10.06 10.40
CA ASP A 134 -10.43 10.47 9.08
C ASP A 134 -11.04 9.28 8.36
N THR A 135 -12.32 9.38 8.09
CA THR A 135 -13.09 8.28 7.51
C THR A 135 -12.71 8.01 6.05
N ARG A 136 -11.93 8.92 5.43
CA ARG A 136 -11.36 8.78 4.09
C ARG A 136 -10.42 7.58 3.94
N PHE A 137 -9.87 7.04 5.03
CA PHE A 137 -8.96 5.89 5.00
C PHE A 137 -9.65 4.55 4.78
N TYR A 138 -10.95 4.41 5.10
CA TYR A 138 -11.56 3.08 5.16
C TYR A 138 -11.58 2.36 3.82
N TYR A 139 -11.73 3.10 2.71
CA TYR A 139 -11.72 2.51 1.37
C TYR A 139 -10.40 1.79 1.08
N ASP A 140 -9.29 2.50 1.28
CA ASP A 140 -7.96 1.94 1.05
C ASP A 140 -7.58 0.91 2.12
N LEU A 141 -8.02 1.09 3.37
CA LEU A 141 -7.84 0.08 4.41
C LEU A 141 -8.47 -1.25 4.03
N PHE A 142 -9.73 -1.25 3.59
CA PHE A 142 -10.37 -2.49 3.15
C PHE A 142 -9.66 -3.11 1.94
N ARG A 143 -9.16 -2.28 1.01
CA ARG A 143 -8.38 -2.77 -0.14
C ARG A 143 -7.05 -3.39 0.29
N HIS A 144 -6.32 -2.70 1.14
CA HIS A 144 -5.04 -3.15 1.70
C HIS A 144 -5.16 -4.52 2.37
N GLU A 145 -6.11 -4.66 3.29
CA GLU A 145 -6.28 -5.90 4.04
C GLU A 145 -6.85 -7.04 3.18
N THR A 146 -7.72 -6.70 2.23
CA THR A 146 -8.22 -7.70 1.28
C THR A 146 -7.09 -8.18 0.36
N LEU A 147 -6.14 -7.33 -0.04
CA LEU A 147 -4.97 -7.75 -0.80
C LEU A 147 -4.09 -8.73 -0.02
N HIS A 148 -3.87 -8.51 1.27
CA HIS A 148 -3.23 -9.51 2.14
C HIS A 148 -4.02 -10.81 2.21
N GLY A 149 -5.35 -10.73 2.30
CA GLY A 149 -6.22 -11.90 2.21
C GLY A 149 -6.14 -12.67 0.89
N LEU A 150 -5.86 -11.97 -0.20
CA LEU A 150 -5.55 -12.53 -1.51
C LEU A 150 -4.09 -13.03 -1.61
N GLY A 151 -3.33 -13.01 -0.50
CA GLY A 151 -1.99 -13.56 -0.40
C GLY A 151 -0.86 -12.57 -0.71
N TYR A 152 -1.15 -11.28 -0.88
CA TYR A 152 -0.12 -10.27 -1.11
C TYR A 152 0.94 -10.31 0.01
N GLY A 153 2.18 -10.66 -0.37
CA GLY A 153 3.31 -10.72 0.55
C GLY A 153 3.26 -11.81 1.62
N LEU A 154 2.29 -12.74 1.55
CA LEU A 154 2.06 -13.78 2.58
C LEU A 154 2.10 -15.21 2.04
N ILE A 155 1.68 -15.41 0.78
CA ILE A 155 1.72 -16.73 0.15
C ILE A 155 3.05 -16.87 -0.56
N VAL A 156 4.04 -17.30 0.22
CA VAL A 156 5.41 -17.58 -0.21
C VAL A 156 5.50 -19.05 -0.57
N ASP A 157 5.78 -19.37 -1.83
CA ASP A 157 6.33 -20.68 -2.19
C ASP A 157 7.71 -20.85 -1.50
N LYS A 158 7.70 -21.54 -0.36
CA LYS A 158 8.89 -21.74 0.48
C LYS A 158 9.93 -22.70 -0.11
N THR A 159 9.83 -23.06 -1.40
CA THR A 159 10.83 -23.91 -2.08
C THR A 159 12.22 -23.26 -2.24
N GLY A 160 12.42 -22.03 -1.73
CA GLY A 160 13.72 -21.35 -1.72
C GLY A 160 14.13 -20.75 -3.07
N LEU A 161 13.29 -20.92 -4.10
CA LEU A 161 13.57 -20.43 -5.46
C LEU A 161 13.41 -18.91 -5.63
N THR A 162 12.85 -18.23 -4.63
CA THR A 162 12.42 -16.83 -4.73
C THR A 162 12.73 -15.99 -3.49
N ASP A 163 13.36 -16.59 -2.48
CA ASP A 163 13.83 -15.86 -1.30
C ASP A 163 14.94 -14.90 -1.71
N LYS A 164 14.72 -13.61 -1.43
CA LYS A 164 15.77 -12.60 -1.61
C LYS A 164 16.44 -12.29 -0.27
N PRO A 165 17.77 -12.46 -0.17
CA PRO A 165 18.49 -12.17 1.06
C PRO A 165 18.42 -10.68 1.39
N SER A 166 18.35 -10.38 2.67
CA SER A 166 18.42 -9.01 3.16
C SER A 166 19.83 -8.46 3.05
N GLU A 167 19.96 -7.15 2.86
CA GLU A 167 21.25 -6.48 2.70
C GLU A 167 21.53 -5.50 3.83
N LYS A 168 22.75 -5.53 4.35
CA LYS A 168 23.22 -4.51 5.29
C LYS A 168 23.46 -3.19 4.55
N MET A 169 23.00 -2.10 5.11
CA MET A 169 23.28 -0.75 4.67
C MET A 169 23.55 0.17 5.86
N THR A 170 24.00 1.39 5.59
CA THR A 170 24.14 2.44 6.60
C THR A 170 23.13 3.53 6.29
N TRP A 171 22.21 3.79 7.21
CA TRP A 171 21.24 4.87 7.12
C TRP A 171 21.80 6.14 7.74
N HIS A 172 22.01 7.18 6.95
CA HIS A 172 22.48 8.46 7.47
C HIS A 172 21.32 9.40 7.80
N GLY A 173 21.28 9.87 9.06
CA GLY A 173 20.35 10.88 9.52
C GLY A 173 20.70 12.29 9.05
N ALA A 174 19.91 13.28 9.49
CA ALA A 174 20.06 14.67 9.07
C ALA A 174 21.42 15.29 9.47
N ASN A 175 21.97 14.86 10.61
CA ASN A 175 23.30 15.26 11.10
C ASN A 175 24.45 14.52 10.38
N GLY A 176 24.15 13.62 9.45
CA GLY A 176 25.13 12.79 8.76
C GLY A 176 25.68 11.62 9.58
N VAL A 177 25.16 11.36 10.78
CA VAL A 177 25.51 10.17 11.56
C VAL A 177 24.86 8.95 10.91
N GLY A 178 25.67 7.92 10.68
CA GLY A 178 25.25 6.67 10.05
C GLY A 178 24.86 5.60 11.08
N HIS A 179 23.73 4.95 10.85
CA HIS A 179 23.21 3.86 11.68
C HIS A 179 23.17 2.57 10.83
N PRO A 180 23.71 1.44 11.31
CA PRO A 180 23.60 0.17 10.60
C PRO A 180 22.14 -0.24 10.45
N GLU A 181 21.77 -0.75 9.27
CA GLU A 181 20.41 -1.09 8.92
C GLU A 181 20.35 -2.32 8.02
N ASN A 182 19.26 -3.09 8.10
CA ASN A 182 18.97 -4.17 7.16
C ASN A 182 17.87 -3.74 6.19
N ARG A 183 18.19 -3.75 4.90
CA ARG A 183 17.22 -3.59 3.83
C ARG A 183 16.68 -4.95 3.43
N HIS A 184 15.37 -5.12 3.57
CA HIS A 184 14.67 -6.32 3.15
C HIS A 184 14.11 -6.15 1.74
N PHE A 185 13.93 -7.24 1.02
CA PHE A 185 13.29 -7.26 -0.30
C PHE A 185 12.11 -8.21 -0.26
N LEU A 186 11.06 -7.88 -1.00
CA LEU A 186 9.94 -8.80 -1.21
C LEU A 186 10.43 -10.04 -1.97
N ASP A 187 9.84 -11.17 -1.61
CA ASP A 187 10.00 -12.40 -2.35
C ASP A 187 9.12 -12.37 -3.61
N PHE A 188 9.45 -13.15 -4.64
CA PHE A 188 8.69 -13.25 -5.91
C PHE A 188 8.54 -11.96 -6.73
N ASP A 189 9.43 -11.01 -6.54
CA ASP A 189 9.25 -9.69 -7.12
C ASP A 189 9.54 -9.58 -8.63
N ASN A 190 9.88 -10.64 -9.37
CA ASN A 190 10.45 -10.50 -10.73
C ASN A 190 9.60 -9.63 -11.69
N PHE A 191 8.26 -9.75 -11.65
CA PHE A 191 7.36 -8.91 -12.45
C PHE A 191 7.28 -7.49 -11.90
N ALA A 192 7.17 -7.37 -10.58
CA ALA A 192 7.18 -6.09 -9.89
C ALA A 192 8.51 -5.34 -10.07
N LEU A 193 9.63 -6.05 -10.14
CA LEU A 193 10.98 -5.53 -10.30
C LEU A 193 11.15 -4.88 -11.66
N LYS A 194 10.54 -5.44 -12.72
CA LYS A 194 10.48 -4.76 -14.01
C LYS A 194 9.78 -3.41 -13.88
N ALA A 195 8.58 -3.39 -13.28
CA ALA A 195 7.82 -2.16 -13.05
C ALA A 195 8.61 -1.17 -12.16
N GLY A 196 9.28 -1.64 -11.11
CA GLY A 196 10.11 -0.83 -10.22
C GLY A 196 11.32 -0.22 -10.93
N LYS A 197 12.05 -1.02 -11.73
CA LYS A 197 13.19 -0.54 -12.52
C LYS A 197 12.79 0.58 -13.48
N GLU A 198 11.67 0.39 -14.18
CA GLU A 198 11.11 1.38 -15.10
C GLU A 198 10.62 2.63 -14.36
N HIS A 199 9.89 2.46 -13.25
CA HIS A 199 9.34 3.56 -12.46
C HIS A 199 10.43 4.44 -11.84
N PHE A 200 11.42 3.84 -11.17
CA PHE A 200 12.49 4.58 -10.52
C PHE A 200 13.61 5.01 -11.48
N GLY A 201 13.64 4.48 -12.71
CA GLY A 201 14.75 4.72 -13.65
C GLY A 201 16.08 4.14 -13.15
N CYS A 202 16.04 2.97 -12.51
CA CYS A 202 17.21 2.28 -11.98
C CYS A 202 17.30 0.84 -12.51
N SER A 203 18.04 0.61 -13.59
CA SER A 203 18.22 -0.71 -14.20
C SER A 203 18.88 -1.75 -13.28
N ASN A 204 19.68 -1.29 -12.32
CA ASN A 204 20.44 -2.11 -11.38
C ASN A 204 19.69 -2.41 -10.07
N MET A 205 18.39 -2.08 -9.98
CA MET A 205 17.57 -2.43 -8.83
C MET A 205 17.64 -3.94 -8.56
N LYS A 206 18.03 -4.32 -7.34
CA LYS A 206 18.27 -5.73 -6.94
C LYS A 206 16.99 -6.48 -6.61
N GLY A 207 16.00 -5.76 -6.09
CA GLY A 207 14.68 -6.25 -5.74
C GLY A 207 13.78 -5.11 -5.30
N ILE A 208 12.52 -5.40 -5.04
CA ILE A 208 11.50 -4.49 -4.52
C ILE A 208 11.65 -4.38 -3.00
N PRO A 209 12.04 -3.22 -2.44
CA PRO A 209 12.24 -3.06 -1.00
C PRO A 209 10.98 -3.35 -0.18
N ALA A 210 11.12 -4.16 0.86
CA ALA A 210 10.08 -4.45 1.82
C ALA A 210 10.24 -3.56 3.07
N ASP A 211 9.13 -3.30 3.76
CA ASP A 211 9.15 -2.47 4.98
C ASP A 211 9.87 -3.16 6.15
N GLY A 212 9.86 -4.49 6.22
CA GLY A 212 10.54 -5.24 7.28
C GLY A 212 10.75 -6.70 6.95
N GLU A 213 11.29 -7.44 7.93
CA GLU A 213 11.65 -8.86 7.80
C GLU A 213 10.47 -9.76 7.42
N ARG A 214 9.24 -9.37 7.77
CA ARG A 214 8.02 -10.10 7.38
C ARG A 214 7.75 -10.08 5.88
N LYS A 215 8.38 -9.16 5.13
CA LYS A 215 8.28 -9.05 3.66
C LYS A 215 6.84 -9.02 3.13
N ASN A 216 5.90 -8.47 3.90
CA ASN A 216 4.49 -8.41 3.54
C ASN A 216 4.03 -7.03 3.03
N HIS A 217 4.79 -5.97 3.30
CA HIS A 217 4.49 -4.61 2.87
C HIS A 217 5.62 -4.03 2.02
N LEU A 218 5.28 -3.10 1.13
CA LEU A 218 6.25 -2.25 0.46
C LEU A 218 6.89 -1.28 1.45
N ASN A 219 8.19 -1.04 1.30
CA ASN A 219 8.93 -0.10 2.13
C ASN A 219 8.35 1.32 2.01
N GLU A 220 7.88 1.90 3.12
CA GLU A 220 7.19 3.20 3.10
C GLU A 220 8.09 4.34 2.57
N TYR A 221 9.39 4.31 2.88
CA TYR A 221 10.33 5.32 2.38
C TYR A 221 10.45 5.28 0.85
N VAL A 222 10.51 4.09 0.26
CA VAL A 222 10.72 3.93 -1.18
C VAL A 222 9.41 4.10 -1.96
N PHE A 223 8.30 3.66 -1.38
CA PHE A 223 7.02 3.53 -2.06
C PHE A 223 5.91 4.40 -1.46
N GLY A 224 6.22 5.48 -0.75
CA GLY A 224 5.21 6.31 -0.09
C GLY A 224 3.98 6.59 -0.96
N ASN A 225 2.79 6.64 -0.34
CA ASN A 225 1.46 6.71 -0.98
C ASN A 225 1.04 5.52 -1.89
N GLU A 226 1.80 4.43 -1.90
CA GLU A 226 1.37 3.15 -2.51
C GLU A 226 0.46 2.39 -1.53
N LEU A 227 -0.59 1.77 -2.06
CA LEU A 227 -1.64 1.09 -1.31
C LEU A 227 -1.11 0.04 -0.33
N MET A 228 -0.01 -0.65 -0.63
CA MET A 228 0.56 -1.75 0.15
C MET A 228 1.77 -1.32 1.00
N THR A 229 1.92 -0.02 1.26
CA THR A 229 2.83 0.47 2.31
C THR A 229 2.17 0.37 3.69
N THR A 230 2.98 0.43 4.74
CA THR A 230 2.49 0.44 6.13
C THR A 230 1.88 1.76 6.55
N HIS A 231 1.66 2.73 5.66
CA HIS A 231 1.01 3.99 6.03
C HIS A 231 0.07 4.42 4.92
N LEU A 232 -1.23 4.39 5.22
CA LEU A 232 -2.24 4.90 4.31
C LEU A 232 -2.28 6.42 4.44
N GLU A 233 -2.32 7.11 3.30
CA GLU A 233 -2.45 8.58 3.23
C GLU A 233 -3.92 9.04 3.26
N PRO A 234 -4.27 10.12 3.99
CA PRO A 234 -5.66 10.60 4.05
C PRO A 234 -6.15 11.15 2.71
N SER A 235 -5.21 11.50 1.85
CA SER A 235 -5.48 11.95 0.49
C SER A 235 -5.69 10.79 -0.49
N GLY A 236 -5.54 9.54 -0.05
CA GLY A 236 -5.69 8.33 -0.85
C GLY A 236 -4.35 7.71 -1.27
N ASN A 237 -4.38 6.41 -1.51
CA ASN A 237 -3.24 5.58 -1.89
C ASN A 237 -3.49 4.94 -3.25
N ILE A 238 -2.41 4.62 -3.95
CA ILE A 238 -2.49 4.15 -5.34
C ILE A 238 -2.08 2.69 -5.40
N PHE A 239 -2.92 1.87 -6.04
CA PHE A 239 -2.54 0.52 -6.43
C PHE A 239 -1.72 0.57 -7.73
N SER A 240 -0.40 0.51 -7.57
CA SER A 240 0.55 0.74 -8.66
C SER A 240 0.82 -0.50 -9.50
N TRP A 241 1.48 -0.32 -10.64
CA TRP A 241 2.00 -1.44 -11.45
C TRP A 241 3.01 -2.33 -10.69
N ILE A 242 3.64 -1.82 -9.63
CA ILE A 242 4.52 -2.61 -8.75
C ILE A 242 3.69 -3.62 -7.97
N SER A 243 2.62 -3.18 -7.30
CA SER A 243 1.71 -4.07 -6.56
C SER A 243 0.92 -5.01 -7.47
N VAL A 244 0.55 -4.57 -8.68
CA VAL A 244 0.01 -5.46 -9.73
C VAL A 244 0.99 -6.59 -10.02
N GLY A 245 2.28 -6.27 -10.20
CA GLY A 245 3.31 -7.28 -10.47
C GLY A 245 3.49 -8.29 -9.32
N ILE A 246 3.27 -7.86 -8.07
CA ILE A 246 3.34 -8.73 -6.89
C ILE A 246 2.13 -9.68 -6.86
N ILE A 247 0.91 -9.15 -6.98
CA ILE A 247 -0.31 -9.98 -6.87
C ILE A 247 -0.50 -10.91 -8.06
N GLU A 248 -0.10 -10.51 -9.28
CA GLU A 248 -0.05 -11.39 -10.45
C GLU A 248 1.01 -12.50 -10.31
N ARG A 249 1.91 -12.39 -9.32
CA ARG A 249 2.86 -13.44 -8.96
C ARG A 249 2.43 -14.29 -7.77
N THR A 250 1.19 -14.18 -7.29
CA THR A 250 0.61 -15.14 -6.36
C THR A 250 0.18 -16.42 -7.09
N TYR A 251 0.83 -17.54 -6.77
CA TYR A 251 0.65 -18.85 -7.43
C TYR A 251 0.21 -19.92 -6.43
N ASN A 252 -0.44 -20.97 -6.93
CA ASN A 252 -0.59 -22.24 -6.23
C ASN A 252 -0.13 -23.39 -7.11
N GLY A 253 0.95 -24.04 -6.70
CA GLY A 253 1.74 -24.87 -7.59
C GLY A 253 2.12 -24.05 -8.83
N ASP A 254 1.77 -24.58 -10.01
CA ASP A 254 2.17 -23.99 -11.29
C ASP A 254 1.21 -22.92 -11.84
N GLN A 255 0.08 -22.66 -11.17
CA GLN A 255 -0.97 -21.77 -11.67
C GLN A 255 -1.01 -20.42 -10.95
N GLN A 256 -1.08 -19.34 -11.72
CA GLN A 256 -1.35 -17.99 -11.25
C GLN A 256 -2.80 -17.87 -10.74
N TRP A 257 -3.01 -17.27 -9.56
CA TRP A 257 -4.33 -17.14 -8.94
C TRP A 257 -5.19 -16.04 -9.51
N TYR A 258 -4.57 -14.90 -9.81
CA TYR A 258 -5.27 -13.68 -10.17
C TYR A 258 -4.70 -13.10 -11.44
N HIS A 259 -5.58 -12.68 -12.33
CA HIS A 259 -5.25 -11.81 -13.44
C HIS A 259 -5.82 -10.43 -13.16
N ILE A 260 -5.07 -9.38 -13.49
CA ILE A 260 -5.56 -8.02 -13.31
C ILE A 260 -6.25 -7.55 -14.58
N ASN A 261 -7.44 -6.97 -14.42
CA ASN A 261 -8.12 -6.23 -15.46
C ASN A 261 -7.36 -4.93 -15.75
N ARG A 262 -6.37 -5.02 -16.63
CA ARG A 262 -5.46 -3.91 -16.96
C ARG A 262 -6.23 -2.67 -17.40
N THR A 263 -7.27 -2.81 -18.23
CA THR A 263 -8.08 -1.67 -18.68
C THR A 263 -8.71 -0.89 -17.51
N TYR A 264 -9.19 -1.60 -16.48
CA TYR A 264 -9.79 -0.96 -15.31
C TYR A 264 -8.74 -0.33 -14.39
N ILE A 265 -7.59 -0.99 -14.22
CA ILE A 265 -6.52 -0.54 -13.31
C ILE A 265 -5.62 0.55 -13.89
N THR A 266 -5.41 0.58 -15.21
CA THR A 266 -4.52 1.55 -15.87
C THR A 266 -4.76 3.00 -15.42
N PRO A 267 -6.02 3.52 -15.37
CA PRO A 267 -6.26 4.89 -14.93
C PRO A 267 -5.75 5.19 -13.52
N GLU A 268 -5.77 4.22 -12.60
CA GLU A 268 -5.25 4.37 -11.24
C GLU A 268 -3.73 4.16 -11.20
N ALA A 269 -3.25 3.03 -11.74
CA ALA A 269 -1.84 2.63 -11.65
C ALA A 269 -0.89 3.62 -12.33
N ASP A 270 -1.30 4.25 -13.44
CA ASP A 270 -0.50 5.23 -14.16
C ASP A 270 -0.35 6.56 -13.41
N GLN A 271 -1.19 6.83 -12.40
CA GLN A 271 -1.09 8.02 -11.56
C GLN A 271 0.05 7.93 -10.53
N TYR A 272 0.58 6.73 -10.29
CA TYR A 272 1.63 6.54 -9.31
C TYR A 272 2.92 7.26 -9.76
N SER A 273 3.34 8.23 -8.94
CA SER A 273 4.42 9.17 -9.28
C SER A 273 5.48 9.31 -8.19
N TYR A 274 5.25 8.76 -7.00
CA TYR A 274 6.18 8.84 -5.89
C TYR A 274 7.54 8.23 -6.28
N GLY A 275 8.62 9.01 -6.14
CA GLY A 275 9.99 8.54 -6.44
C GLY A 275 10.27 8.29 -7.94
N ARG A 276 9.35 8.63 -8.84
CA ARG A 276 9.50 8.33 -10.27
C ARG A 276 10.77 8.98 -10.84
N ASN A 277 11.60 8.20 -11.52
CA ASN A 277 12.89 8.58 -12.09
C ASN A 277 13.94 9.11 -11.08
N PHE A 278 13.83 8.81 -9.79
CA PHE A 278 14.80 9.26 -8.79
C PHE A 278 16.16 8.54 -8.90
N GLY A 279 16.20 7.41 -9.59
CA GLY A 279 17.40 6.64 -9.89
C GLY A 279 17.90 5.80 -8.71
N CYS A 280 19.02 5.10 -8.93
CA CYS A 280 19.52 4.11 -7.96
C CYS A 280 19.97 4.73 -6.62
N VAL A 281 20.45 5.98 -6.64
CA VAL A 281 20.89 6.66 -5.40
C VAL A 281 19.75 6.77 -4.39
N PHE A 282 18.52 7.02 -4.85
CA PHE A 282 17.35 7.05 -3.98
C PHE A 282 17.06 5.68 -3.34
N LEU A 283 17.23 4.60 -4.10
CA LEU A 283 16.96 3.25 -3.63
C LEU A 283 18.06 2.71 -2.70
N GLU A 284 19.27 3.25 -2.79
CA GLU A 284 20.47 2.72 -2.12
C GLU A 284 20.93 3.55 -0.92
N LYS A 285 20.40 4.76 -0.75
CA LYS A 285 20.85 5.72 0.27
C LYS A 285 19.69 6.21 1.13
N SER A 286 20.00 6.87 2.24
CA SER A 286 18.96 7.54 3.02
C SER A 286 18.37 8.74 2.27
N CYS A 287 17.17 9.19 2.67
CA CYS A 287 16.58 10.40 2.10
C CYS A 287 17.51 11.62 2.21
N HIS A 288 18.24 11.78 3.31
CA HIS A 288 19.17 12.89 3.49
C HIS A 288 20.39 12.80 2.54
N GLU A 289 20.90 11.61 2.28
CA GLU A 289 21.96 11.41 1.29
C GLU A 289 21.46 11.64 -0.13
N PHE A 290 20.29 11.11 -0.48
CA PHE A 290 19.67 11.32 -1.79
C PHE A 290 19.42 12.80 -2.08
N ILE A 291 18.85 13.54 -1.12
CA ILE A 291 18.59 14.98 -1.25
C ILE A 291 19.92 15.72 -1.46
N ARG A 292 20.93 15.49 -0.61
CA ARG A 292 22.25 16.15 -0.74
C ARG A 292 22.92 15.83 -2.07
N PHE A 293 22.91 14.56 -2.48
CA PHE A 293 23.47 14.13 -3.76
C PHE A 293 22.77 14.83 -4.94
N THR A 294 21.44 14.88 -4.91
CA THR A 294 20.63 15.49 -5.98
C THR A 294 20.84 16.99 -6.04
N GLU A 295 20.86 17.67 -4.89
CA GLU A 295 21.18 19.11 -4.82
C GLU A 295 22.56 19.43 -5.40
N ALA A 296 23.56 18.58 -5.13
CA ALA A 296 24.92 18.79 -5.62
C ALA A 296 25.09 18.46 -7.11
N THR A 297 24.38 17.47 -7.64
CA THR A 297 24.66 16.91 -8.98
C THR A 297 23.59 17.23 -10.02
N LYS A 298 22.36 17.55 -9.58
CA LYS A 298 21.20 17.83 -10.43
C LYS A 298 20.38 18.99 -9.85
N PRO A 299 20.88 20.24 -9.90
CA PRO A 299 20.26 21.39 -9.24
C PRO A 299 18.82 21.69 -9.71
N ASN A 300 18.45 21.28 -10.93
CA ASN A 300 17.11 21.47 -11.49
C ASN A 300 16.19 20.25 -11.30
N PHE A 301 16.68 19.17 -10.66
CA PHE A 301 15.90 17.96 -10.45
C PHE A 301 14.95 18.12 -9.27
N LYS A 302 13.70 17.73 -9.47
CA LYS A 302 12.63 17.83 -8.47
C LYS A 302 12.72 16.62 -7.55
N THR A 303 12.93 16.85 -6.25
CA THR A 303 13.00 15.78 -5.23
C THR A 303 11.68 15.58 -4.50
N ALA A 304 10.58 16.17 -4.95
CA ALA A 304 9.27 16.00 -4.33
C ALA A 304 8.86 14.51 -4.27
N PRO A 305 8.38 14.02 -3.12
CA PRO A 305 7.80 14.81 -2.04
C PRO A 305 8.79 15.26 -0.95
N PHE A 306 10.09 15.03 -1.10
CA PHE A 306 11.08 15.49 -0.13
C PHE A 306 11.31 17.00 -0.20
N CYS A 307 11.42 17.63 0.97
CA CYS A 307 11.81 19.03 1.07
C CYS A 307 13.31 19.18 0.80
N SER A 308 13.65 20.05 -0.15
CA SER A 308 15.02 20.32 -0.60
C SER A 308 15.28 21.83 -0.67
N ARG A 309 16.55 22.24 -0.57
CA ARG A 309 17.02 23.60 -0.85
C ARG A 309 16.68 24.07 -2.27
N ASN A 310 16.49 23.15 -3.22
CA ASN A 310 16.03 23.46 -4.58
C ASN A 310 14.55 23.88 -4.63
N HIS A 311 13.80 23.76 -3.53
CA HIS A 311 12.40 24.22 -3.42
C HIS A 311 12.26 25.63 -2.82
N LYS A 312 13.36 26.41 -2.70
CA LYS A 312 13.38 27.66 -1.92
C LYS A 312 12.48 28.78 -2.46
N ASN A 313 11.36 28.97 -1.76
CA ASN A 313 11.27 29.96 -0.67
C ASN A 313 11.40 29.22 0.67
N VAL A 314 12.62 28.86 1.12
CA VAL A 314 12.84 28.19 2.41
C VAL A 314 13.84 28.92 3.29
N ASN A 315 13.33 29.53 4.37
CA ASN A 315 14.13 30.09 5.47
C ASN A 315 14.52 28.97 6.46
N LEU A 316 15.31 27.99 5.99
CA LEU A 316 15.91 26.94 6.81
C LEU A 316 17.07 27.55 7.63
N ARG A 317 16.75 28.26 8.71
CA ARG A 317 17.75 28.68 9.71
C ARG A 317 18.31 27.53 10.56
N TYR A 318 17.92 26.27 10.28
CA TYR A 318 18.32 25.10 11.06
C TYR A 318 19.25 24.10 10.36
N PHE A 319 19.78 24.39 9.17
CA PHE A 319 20.80 23.53 8.55
C PHE A 319 21.92 24.34 7.89
N TYR A 320 23.02 24.49 8.65
CA TYR A 320 24.41 24.79 8.29
C TYR A 320 24.72 25.77 7.12
N TYR A 321 25.34 26.90 7.52
CA TYR A 321 26.22 27.85 6.81
C TYR A 321 26.40 27.72 5.29
N PHE A 322 25.88 28.70 4.52
CA PHE A 322 26.49 29.48 3.41
C PHE A 322 25.38 30.15 2.55
N PRO A 323 25.51 31.43 2.12
CA PRO A 323 24.47 32.13 1.37
C PRO A 323 24.72 32.17 -0.15
N ILE A 324 23.66 32.55 -0.88
CA ILE A 324 23.54 32.94 -2.30
C ILE A 324 23.09 31.79 -3.23
N PHE A 325 21.86 31.86 -3.75
CA PHE A 325 21.44 31.71 -5.17
C PHE A 325 19.89 31.79 -5.28
N HIS A 326 19.40 32.21 -6.45
CA HIS A 326 18.02 32.61 -6.84
C HIS A 326 16.84 31.84 -6.20
N GLU A 327 15.80 32.58 -5.76
CA GLU A 327 14.52 32.08 -5.25
C GLU A 327 13.68 31.39 -6.35
N PHE A 328 13.73 30.06 -6.41
CA PHE A 328 12.77 29.27 -7.19
C PHE A 328 11.63 28.82 -6.27
N GLN A 329 10.55 29.62 -6.22
CA GLN A 329 9.34 29.20 -5.53
C GLN A 329 8.69 28.05 -6.30
N MET A 330 8.50 26.89 -5.65
CA MET A 330 7.88 25.71 -6.26
C MET A 330 6.38 25.64 -5.92
N CYS A 331 5.59 25.27 -6.92
CA CYS A 331 4.15 25.12 -6.84
C CYS A 331 3.76 23.69 -7.22
N TYR A 332 2.59 23.24 -6.82
CA TYR A 332 1.96 22.06 -7.40
C TYR A 332 0.63 22.43 -8.07
N LYS A 333 0.23 21.66 -9.07
CA LYS A 333 -1.12 21.71 -9.63
C LYS A 333 -1.72 20.32 -9.68
N LEU A 334 -3.05 20.26 -9.58
CA LEU A 334 -3.79 19.02 -9.79
C LEU A 334 -3.86 18.70 -11.29
N PRO A 335 -3.99 17.42 -11.68
CA PRO A 335 -4.23 17.06 -13.07
C PRO A 335 -5.41 17.84 -13.63
N ASN A 336 -5.27 18.33 -14.86
CA ASN A 336 -6.31 19.10 -15.57
C ASN A 336 -6.72 20.43 -14.89
N SER A 337 -5.97 20.90 -13.88
CA SER A 337 -6.19 22.19 -13.24
C SER A 337 -5.12 23.20 -13.65
N GLN A 338 -5.55 24.42 -13.96
CA GLN A 338 -4.65 25.58 -14.14
C GLN A 338 -4.31 26.25 -12.80
N LYS A 339 -4.96 25.82 -11.71
CA LYS A 339 -4.76 26.39 -10.38
C LYS A 339 -3.43 25.88 -9.80
N LEU A 340 -2.57 26.83 -9.46
CA LEU A 340 -1.29 26.58 -8.81
C LEU A 340 -1.42 26.76 -7.30
N TYR A 341 -0.84 25.84 -6.56
CA TYR A 341 -0.78 25.84 -5.10
C TYR A 341 0.68 25.98 -4.67
N LYS A 342 0.97 27.03 -3.89
CA LYS A 342 2.34 27.28 -3.40
C LYS A 342 2.74 26.23 -2.38
N ILE A 343 3.93 25.67 -2.52
CA ILE A 343 4.56 24.85 -1.49
C ILE A 343 5.18 25.83 -0.49
N SER A 344 4.72 25.83 0.76
CA SER A 344 5.18 26.78 1.80
C SER A 344 6.08 26.10 2.84
N ASP A 345 6.92 26.89 3.51
CA ASP A 345 7.80 26.48 4.61
C ASP A 345 7.12 25.81 5.79
N LYS A 346 5.85 26.16 6.06
CA LYS A 346 5.04 25.49 7.08
C LYS A 346 4.54 24.11 6.63
N GLY A 347 4.75 23.80 5.35
CA GLY A 347 4.33 22.59 4.66
C GLY A 347 5.41 21.53 4.58
N CYS A 348 6.49 21.60 5.35
CA CYS A 348 7.45 20.49 5.49
C CYS A 348 7.36 19.90 6.89
N GLU A 349 7.40 18.59 7.01
CA GLU A 349 7.54 17.89 8.29
C GLU A 349 8.60 16.80 8.22
N MET A 350 9.26 16.57 9.35
CA MET A 350 9.99 15.33 9.55
C MET A 350 8.93 14.25 9.74
N ARG A 351 8.76 13.44 8.70
CA ARG A 351 7.83 12.32 8.75
C ARG A 351 8.62 11.05 9.01
N ARG A 352 8.14 10.28 9.97
CA ARG A 352 8.63 8.94 10.22
C ARG A 352 8.45 8.10 8.97
N VAL A 353 9.49 7.40 8.56
CA VAL A 353 9.42 6.34 7.55
C VAL A 353 9.60 5.00 8.25
N ILE A 354 8.57 4.16 8.24
CA ILE A 354 8.52 2.90 8.99
C ILE A 354 9.46 1.85 8.36
N GLY A 355 9.86 0.86 9.17
CA GLY A 355 10.78 -0.23 8.78
C GLY A 355 12.07 -0.42 9.61
N GLY A 356 12.08 -0.06 10.89
CA GLY A 356 13.22 -0.25 11.78
C GLY A 356 13.30 0.81 12.87
N THR A 357 13.26 0.38 14.13
CA THR A 357 13.80 1.15 15.26
C THR A 357 15.25 0.75 15.41
N ASP A 358 16.17 1.71 15.40
CA ASP A 358 17.54 1.39 15.77
C ASP A 358 17.59 0.90 17.24
N ASN A 359 18.67 0.22 17.62
CA ASN A 359 18.86 -0.30 18.98
C ASN A 359 18.87 0.81 20.07
N GLY A 360 18.73 2.09 19.69
CA GLY A 360 18.64 3.26 20.57
C GLY A 360 17.28 3.98 20.56
N GLY A 361 16.30 3.52 19.79
CA GLY A 361 14.96 4.13 19.71
C GLY A 361 14.85 5.40 18.87
N GLN A 362 15.86 5.76 18.08
CA GLN A 362 15.77 6.85 17.10
C GLN A 362 14.93 6.39 15.89
N GLN A 363 13.84 7.12 15.66
CA GLN A 363 12.97 6.89 14.52
C GLN A 363 13.59 7.47 13.25
N ARG A 364 13.53 6.72 12.15
CA ARG A 364 13.98 7.18 10.84
C ARG A 364 12.98 8.22 10.34
N GLU A 365 13.49 9.40 10.04
CA GLU A 365 12.66 10.52 9.58
C GLU A 365 13.19 11.09 8.27
N CYS A 366 12.26 11.49 7.41
CA CYS A 366 12.57 12.19 6.17
C CYS A 366 11.80 13.52 6.11
N PRO A 367 12.41 14.58 5.56
CA PRO A 367 11.73 15.85 5.41
C PRO A 367 10.77 15.76 4.22
N ILE A 368 9.46 15.64 4.48
CA ILE A 368 8.41 15.43 3.46
C ILE A 368 7.47 16.64 3.44
N ILE A 369 6.98 17.00 2.24
CA ILE A 369 5.99 18.05 2.04
C ILE A 369 4.61 17.54 2.55
N LYS A 370 4.03 18.23 3.53
CA LYS A 370 2.71 18.00 4.10
C LYS A 370 1.61 18.13 3.04
N HIS A 371 0.60 17.27 3.16
CA HIS A 371 -0.67 17.38 2.44
C HIS A 371 -0.54 17.48 0.91
N LEU A 372 0.47 16.85 0.32
CA LEU A 372 0.49 16.67 -1.13
C LEU A 372 -0.69 15.76 -1.50
N PRO A 373 -1.57 16.18 -2.44
CA PRO A 373 -2.61 15.30 -2.95
C PRO A 373 -1.96 14.10 -3.67
N PRO A 374 -2.65 12.96 -3.83
CA PRO A 374 -2.08 11.77 -4.46
C PRO A 374 -1.65 12.02 -5.91
N MET A 375 -2.37 12.92 -6.59
CA MET A 375 -2.05 13.38 -7.93
C MET A 375 -1.61 14.84 -7.89
N TYR A 376 -0.36 15.08 -8.24
CA TYR A 376 0.18 16.42 -8.36
C TYR A 376 1.26 16.48 -9.44
N GLU A 377 1.33 17.62 -10.11
CA GLU A 377 2.49 17.98 -10.92
C GLU A 377 3.20 19.14 -10.23
N ILE A 378 4.47 18.91 -9.87
CA ILE A 378 5.33 19.98 -9.36
C ILE A 378 5.74 20.86 -10.54
N VAL A 379 5.50 22.16 -10.42
CA VAL A 379 5.83 23.17 -11.42
C VAL A 379 6.56 24.33 -10.76
N GLN A 380 7.28 25.11 -11.56
CA GLN A 380 7.82 26.38 -11.09
C GLN A 380 6.66 27.36 -10.86
N CYS A 381 6.63 28.05 -9.72
CA CYS A 381 5.63 29.11 -9.54
C CYS A 381 5.89 30.25 -10.52
N PRO A 382 4.84 30.91 -11.04
CA PRO A 382 5.00 32.14 -11.78
C PRO A 382 5.67 33.20 -10.90
N PRO A 383 6.49 34.09 -11.49
CA PRO A 383 7.07 35.21 -10.76
C PRO A 383 5.96 36.07 -10.13
N PRO A 384 6.21 36.71 -8.98
CA PRO A 384 5.25 37.62 -8.38
C PRO A 384 4.87 38.73 -9.39
N PRO A 385 3.61 39.17 -9.44
CA PRO A 385 3.20 40.23 -10.35
C PRO A 385 3.95 41.52 -10.01
N GLY A 386 4.77 42.01 -10.93
CA GLY A 386 5.51 43.28 -10.82
C GLY A 386 7.04 43.19 -10.74
N GLY A 387 7.66 42.06 -11.12
CA GLY A 387 9.12 41.90 -11.22
C GLY A 387 9.70 42.40 -12.54
#